data_AF-A0A5M5BWW9-F1
#
_entry.id   AF-A0A5M5BWW9-F1
#
_cell.length_a   1.000
_cell.length_b   1.000
_cell.length_c   1.000
_cell.angle_alpha   90.00
_cell.angle_beta   90.00
_cell.angle_gamma   90.00
#
_symmetry.space_group_name_H-M   'P 1'
#
loop_
_entity.id
_entity.type
_entity.pdbx_description
1 polymer ?
#
loop_
_entity_poly.entity_id
_entity_poly.type
_entity_poly.pdbx_seq_one_letter_code
_entity_poly.pdbx_strand_id
1 'polypeptide(L)'
;MDAFNENLNEQQAQQPMGCLHRFSKTIKVVIIGLLILLLMIPMFMIENLISERGRTQEEAIDEVSEKWSLAQTITGPYLNLQYPVVTENNGEKKVSIKDLILFPDELMVNGQLKTEILKRSIYEVNVYQSELTLKGSFSSEELKKSRIDMDQLQFDRAAICLNLTDMRGISEQISITLGDSVYIFEPGMDNRGIANTGVHAIANLWELKLNKKLPYEIKIKLKGSQSLNFIPLGKT
;
A
#
# COMPACT_ATOMS: atom_id res chain seq x y z
N MET A 1 -77.14 -27.06 71.05
CA MET A 1 -78.27 -27.63 70.29
C MET A 1 -78.22 -26.99 68.92
N ASP A 2 -78.03 -27.62 67.77
CA ASP A 2 -77.96 -29.02 67.29
C ASP A 2 -77.13 -28.93 65.98
N ALA A 3 -75.97 -29.57 65.78
CA ALA A 3 -75.69 -30.98 65.50
C ALA A 3 -76.66 -31.64 64.51
N PHE A 4 -76.21 -31.85 63.26
CA PHE A 4 -76.23 -33.10 62.46
C PHE A 4 -76.19 -32.77 60.94
N ASN A 5 -75.12 -33.14 60.23
CA ASN A 5 -74.98 -34.39 59.43
C ASN A 5 -75.44 -34.11 57.98
N GLU A 6 -74.79 -34.54 56.90
CA GLU A 6 -74.09 -35.79 56.67
C GLU A 6 -73.24 -35.65 55.39
N ASN A 7 -72.07 -36.30 55.38
CA ASN A 7 -71.30 -36.62 54.18
C ASN A 7 -72.15 -37.46 53.21
N LEU A 8 -71.90 -37.39 51.90
CA LEU A 8 -71.44 -38.55 51.12
C LEU A 8 -71.11 -38.21 49.65
N ASN A 9 -69.87 -38.57 49.29
CA ASN A 9 -69.42 -39.21 48.05
C ASN A 9 -69.50 -38.50 46.68
N GLU A 10 -68.29 -38.14 46.24
CA GLU A 10 -67.64 -38.60 45.01
C GLU A 10 -68.49 -38.73 43.74
N GLN A 11 -68.32 -37.76 42.83
CA GLN A 11 -68.04 -38.09 41.44
C GLN A 11 -66.84 -37.26 40.95
N GLN A 12 -65.73 -37.98 40.72
CA GLN A 12 -64.63 -37.55 39.86
C GLN A 12 -65.16 -37.24 38.45
N ALA A 13 -64.83 -36.07 37.89
CA ALA A 13 -64.73 -35.90 36.44
C ALA A 13 -63.94 -34.64 36.08
N GLN A 14 -62.67 -34.86 35.74
CA GLN A 14 -61.85 -34.14 34.77
C GLN A 14 -61.90 -32.59 34.70
N GLN A 15 -60.75 -32.02 35.07
CA GLN A 15 -60.21 -30.80 34.46
C GLN A 15 -60.32 -30.85 32.92
N PRO A 16 -60.85 -29.81 32.24
CA PRO A 16 -60.50 -29.58 30.85
C PRO A 16 -59.19 -28.78 30.82
N MET A 17 -58.07 -29.48 30.95
CA MET A 17 -56.83 -29.05 30.29
C MET A 17 -56.98 -29.37 28.81
N GLY A 18 -57.11 -28.36 27.93
CA GLY A 18 -56.97 -28.64 26.50
C GLY A 18 -57.63 -27.67 25.52
N CYS A 19 -57.11 -26.45 25.39
CA CYS A 19 -57.00 -25.76 24.09
C CYS A 19 -56.03 -24.58 24.18
N LEU A 20 -56.09 -23.80 25.26
CA LEU A 20 -55.27 -22.58 25.45
C LEU A 20 -53.80 -22.82 25.84
N HIS A 21 -53.44 -23.99 26.39
CA HIS A 21 -52.06 -24.26 26.80
C HIS A 21 -51.13 -24.47 25.58
N ARG A 22 -51.64 -25.07 24.50
CA ARG A 22 -50.85 -25.35 23.28
C ARG A 22 -50.56 -24.06 22.50
N PHE A 23 -51.53 -23.15 22.41
CA PHE A 23 -51.35 -21.82 21.82
C PHE A 23 -50.51 -20.86 22.69
N SER A 24 -50.50 -21.04 24.03
CA SER A 24 -49.69 -20.22 24.94
C SER A 24 -48.18 -20.30 24.64
N LYS A 25 -47.68 -21.47 24.24
CA LYS A 25 -46.26 -21.64 23.86
C LYS A 25 -45.96 -20.99 22.51
N THR A 26 -46.84 -21.15 21.52
CA THR A 26 -46.69 -20.53 20.19
C THR A 26 -46.75 -19.00 20.25
N ILE A 27 -47.69 -18.45 21.03
CA ILE A 27 -47.81 -16.99 21.26
C ILE A 27 -46.55 -16.43 21.91
N LYS A 28 -45.98 -17.14 22.91
CA LYS A 28 -44.70 -16.73 23.52
C LYS A 28 -43.55 -16.70 22.50
N VAL A 29 -43.46 -17.70 21.61
CA VAL A 29 -42.44 -17.72 20.55
C VAL A 29 -42.62 -16.55 19.56
N VAL A 30 -43.86 -16.24 19.17
CA VAL A 30 -44.14 -15.11 18.27
C VAL A 30 -43.77 -13.77 18.93
N ILE A 31 -44.11 -13.58 20.21
CA ILE A 31 -43.75 -12.36 20.96
C ILE A 31 -42.23 -12.23 21.08
N ILE A 32 -41.51 -13.32 21.35
CA ILE A 32 -40.04 -13.32 21.38
C ILE A 32 -39.48 -12.95 20.00
N GLY A 33 -40.01 -13.51 18.92
CA GLY A 33 -39.60 -13.15 17.55
C GLY A 33 -39.85 -11.69 17.21
N LEU A 34 -41.01 -11.14 17.59
CA LEU A 34 -41.33 -9.72 17.42
C LEU A 34 -40.39 -8.82 18.23
N LEU A 35 -40.08 -9.20 19.47
CA LEU A 35 -39.13 -8.47 20.31
C LEU A 35 -37.72 -8.50 19.72
N ILE A 36 -37.28 -9.63 19.17
CA ILE A 36 -35.97 -9.74 18.49
C ILE A 36 -35.95 -8.81 17.27
N LEU A 37 -36.99 -8.81 16.43
CA LEU A 37 -37.09 -7.90 15.28
C LEU A 37 -37.09 -6.43 15.70
N LEU A 38 -37.80 -6.10 16.77
CA LEU A 38 -37.81 -4.74 17.32
C LEU A 38 -36.43 -4.33 17.84
N LEU A 39 -35.68 -5.25 18.44
CA LEU A 39 -34.31 -5.03 18.90
C LEU A 39 -33.26 -5.03 17.76
N MET A 40 -33.56 -5.57 16.58
CA MET A 40 -32.67 -5.44 15.42
C MET A 40 -32.60 -4.00 14.90
N ILE A 41 -33.70 -3.24 14.98
CA ILE A 41 -33.73 -1.85 14.51
C ILE A 41 -32.65 -0.98 15.20
N PRO A 42 -32.57 -0.91 16.54
CA PRO A 42 -31.52 -0.14 17.21
C PRO A 42 -30.12 -0.70 16.96
N MET A 43 -29.97 -2.02 16.77
CA MET A 43 -28.68 -2.63 16.43
C MET A 43 -28.16 -2.13 15.07
N PHE A 44 -28.99 -2.17 14.03
CA PHE A 44 -28.64 -1.63 12.71
C PHE A 44 -28.36 -0.13 12.76
N MET A 45 -29.08 0.65 13.57
CA MET A 45 -28.81 2.08 13.73
C MET A 45 -27.43 2.34 14.36
N ILE A 46 -27.03 1.54 15.35
CA ILE A 46 -25.71 1.66 15.98
C ILE A 46 -24.61 1.29 14.99
N GLU A 47 -24.76 0.19 14.25
CA GLU A 47 -23.80 -0.21 13.21
C GLU A 47 -23.63 0.87 12.14
N ASN A 48 -24.74 1.45 11.67
CA ASN A 48 -24.71 2.54 10.69
C ASN A 48 -24.00 3.79 11.24
N LEU A 49 -24.25 4.16 12.50
CA LEU A 49 -23.60 5.30 13.13
C LEU A 49 -22.08 5.07 13.30
N ILE A 50 -21.67 3.86 13.67
CA ILE A 50 -20.26 3.49 13.80
C ILE A 50 -19.58 3.50 12.43
N SER A 51 -20.25 2.95 11.41
CA SER A 51 -19.76 2.97 10.02
C SER A 51 -19.59 4.40 9.50
N GLU A 52 -20.57 5.28 9.74
CA GLU A 52 -20.48 6.68 9.37
C GLU A 52 -19.28 7.38 10.03
N ARG A 53 -19.05 7.14 11.33
CA ARG A 53 -17.89 7.67 12.04
C ARG A 53 -16.56 7.18 11.48
N GLY A 54 -16.48 5.89 11.14
CA GLY A 54 -15.30 5.31 10.48
C GLY A 54 -15.03 5.99 9.14
N ARG A 55 -16.06 6.12 8.31
CA ARG A 55 -15.96 6.77 7.00
C ARG A 55 -15.55 8.23 7.09
N THR A 56 -16.12 9.01 8.00
CA THR A 56 -15.73 10.43 8.17
C THR A 56 -14.28 10.58 8.66
N GLN A 57 -13.79 9.64 9.47
CA GLN A 57 -12.39 9.62 9.87
C GLN A 57 -11.46 9.33 8.68
N GLU A 58 -11.81 8.34 7.85
CA GLU A 58 -11.06 8.00 6.66
C GLU A 58 -11.03 9.16 5.65
N GLU A 59 -12.18 9.80 5.39
CA GLU A 59 -12.28 11.00 4.56
C GLU A 59 -11.38 12.14 5.08
N ALA A 60 -11.30 12.32 6.39
CA ALA A 60 -10.41 13.31 7.00
C ALA A 60 -8.92 12.97 6.81
N ILE A 61 -8.56 11.68 6.91
CA ILE A 61 -7.20 11.19 6.66
C ILE A 61 -6.83 11.43 5.19
N ASP A 62 -7.71 11.07 4.26
CA ASP A 62 -7.49 11.22 2.83
C ASP A 62 -7.35 12.70 2.45
N GLU A 63 -8.21 13.58 2.94
CA GLU A 63 -8.13 15.01 2.62
C GLU A 63 -6.83 15.65 3.12
N VAL A 64 -6.37 15.28 4.31
CA VAL A 64 -5.07 15.75 4.84
C VAL A 64 -3.92 15.15 4.03
N SER A 65 -3.99 13.86 3.71
CA SER A 65 -2.94 13.15 2.97
C SER A 65 -2.82 13.64 1.53
N GLU A 66 -3.93 13.99 0.87
CA GLU A 66 -3.91 14.59 -0.47
C GLU A 66 -3.22 15.96 -0.52
N LYS A 67 -3.35 16.75 0.56
CA LYS A 67 -2.72 18.07 0.67
C LYS A 67 -1.26 18.01 1.13
N TRP A 68 -0.90 17.01 1.92
CA TRP A 68 0.46 16.81 2.41
C TRP A 68 1.25 15.92 1.46
N SER A 69 1.01 14.62 1.55
CA SER A 69 1.37 13.55 0.61
C SER A 69 0.83 12.25 1.19
N LEU A 70 0.49 11.29 0.32
CA LEU A 70 -0.01 9.98 0.71
C LEU A 70 1.08 9.12 1.37
N ALA A 71 0.73 7.89 1.73
CA ALA A 71 1.70 6.88 2.13
C ALA A 71 2.78 6.67 1.06
N GLN A 72 4.04 6.64 1.51
CA GLN A 72 5.19 6.51 0.62
C GLN A 72 5.72 5.08 0.63
N THR A 73 5.93 4.53 -0.56
CA THR A 73 6.77 3.36 -0.75
C THR A 73 7.92 3.74 -1.67
N ILE A 74 9.15 3.59 -1.17
CA ILE A 74 10.36 3.86 -1.92
C ILE A 74 10.91 2.52 -2.40
N THR A 75 10.99 2.39 -3.72
CA THR A 75 11.72 1.28 -4.33
C THR A 75 13.15 1.74 -4.57
N GLY A 76 14.13 0.91 -4.19
CA GLY A 76 15.55 1.24 -4.36
C GLY A 76 15.92 1.67 -5.80
N PRO A 77 17.07 2.34 -5.98
CA PRO A 77 17.49 2.78 -7.29
C PRO A 77 17.83 1.59 -8.18
N TYR A 78 17.59 1.71 -9.48
CA TYR A 78 18.04 0.77 -10.50
C TYR A 78 18.44 1.53 -11.75
N LEU A 79 19.22 0.86 -12.59
CA LEU A 79 19.65 1.40 -13.87
C LEU A 79 18.83 0.74 -14.98
N ASN A 80 18.34 1.53 -15.92
CA ASN A 80 17.78 1.05 -17.16
C ASN A 80 18.73 1.40 -18.32
N LEU A 81 19.23 0.35 -18.97
CA LEU A 81 20.10 0.41 -20.15
C LEU A 81 19.30 -0.04 -21.37
N GLN A 82 19.33 0.77 -22.42
CA GLN A 82 18.62 0.45 -23.66
C GLN A 82 19.55 -0.19 -24.69
N TYR A 83 19.02 -1.13 -25.47
CA TYR A 83 19.75 -1.78 -26.57
C TYR A 83 18.85 -2.07 -27.77
N PRO A 84 19.37 -1.97 -29.00
CA PRO A 84 18.61 -2.27 -30.21
C PRO A 84 18.51 -3.79 -30.43
N VAL A 85 17.30 -4.27 -30.68
CA VAL A 85 17.01 -5.64 -31.09
C VAL A 85 16.38 -5.62 -32.48
N VAL A 86 17.04 -6.29 -33.42
CA VAL A 86 16.53 -6.49 -34.77
C VAL A 86 15.62 -7.71 -34.77
N THR A 87 14.34 -7.49 -35.06
CA THR A 87 13.37 -8.58 -35.26
C THR A 87 12.99 -8.62 -36.73
N GLU A 88 13.07 -9.78 -37.35
CA GLU A 88 12.61 -9.99 -38.72
C GLU A 88 11.19 -10.56 -38.68
N ASN A 89 10.23 -9.85 -39.27
CA ASN A 89 8.86 -10.32 -39.39
C ASN A 89 8.42 -10.18 -40.85
N ASN A 90 8.08 -11.29 -41.49
CA ASN A 90 7.69 -11.36 -42.91
C ASN A 90 8.68 -10.69 -43.90
N GLY A 91 9.98 -10.79 -43.66
CA GLY A 91 11.03 -10.22 -44.54
C GLY A 91 11.29 -8.71 -44.34
N GLU A 92 10.54 -8.04 -43.47
CA GLU A 92 10.86 -6.70 -43.01
C GLU A 92 11.67 -6.74 -41.71
N LYS A 93 12.84 -6.10 -41.73
CA LYS A 93 13.68 -5.92 -40.54
C LYS A 93 13.17 -4.73 -39.73
N LYS A 94 12.60 -5.00 -38.56
CA LYS A 94 12.18 -3.97 -37.60
C LYS A 94 13.20 -3.87 -36.47
N VAL A 95 13.77 -2.68 -36.30
CA VAL A 95 14.63 -2.37 -35.15
C VAL A 95 13.72 -1.91 -34.01
N SER A 96 13.78 -2.62 -32.89
CA SER A 96 13.04 -2.31 -31.66
C SER A 96 14.02 -2.07 -30.53
N ILE A 97 13.81 -1.04 -29.72
CA ILE A 97 14.64 -0.78 -28.53
C ILE A 97 14.05 -1.61 -27.38
N LYS A 98 14.92 -2.33 -26.66
CA LYS A 98 14.54 -3.05 -25.43
C LYS A 98 15.30 -2.48 -24.24
N ASP A 99 14.66 -2.59 -23.08
CA ASP A 99 15.20 -2.19 -21.78
C ASP A 99 15.88 -3.37 -21.09
N LEU A 100 17.02 -3.11 -20.47
CA LEU A 100 17.74 -4.02 -19.59
C LEU A 100 17.90 -3.33 -18.24
N ILE A 101 17.28 -3.91 -17.22
CA ILE A 101 17.31 -3.37 -15.87
C ILE A 101 18.47 -4.01 -15.09
N LEU A 102 19.28 -3.15 -14.47
CA LEU A 102 20.35 -3.55 -13.56
C LEU A 102 20.06 -3.04 -12.16
N PHE A 103 19.93 -3.99 -11.23
CA PHE A 103 19.76 -3.74 -9.81
C PHE A 103 21.12 -3.55 -9.11
N PRO A 104 21.16 -2.79 -7.99
CA PRO A 104 22.36 -2.60 -7.22
C PRO A 104 22.80 -3.90 -6.53
N ASP A 105 24.09 -4.03 -6.29
CA ASP A 105 24.64 -5.16 -5.53
C ASP A 105 24.24 -5.07 -4.07
N GLU A 106 24.14 -3.87 -3.52
CA GLU A 106 23.76 -3.63 -2.14
C GLU A 106 22.88 -2.37 -2.04
N LEU A 107 22.01 -2.34 -1.04
CA LEU A 107 21.21 -1.17 -0.71
C LEU A 107 21.14 -1.02 0.81
N MET A 108 21.79 0.03 1.30
CA MET A 108 21.69 0.48 2.69
C MET A 108 20.82 1.73 2.74
N VAL A 109 19.78 1.68 3.56
CA VAL A 109 18.88 2.82 3.78
C VAL A 109 19.04 3.29 5.21
N ASN A 110 19.53 4.51 5.39
CA ASN A 110 19.57 5.19 6.68
C ASN A 110 18.67 6.41 6.63
N GLY A 111 18.00 6.75 7.72
CA GLY A 111 17.19 7.94 7.73
C GLY A 111 16.66 8.33 9.09
N GLN A 112 16.20 9.57 9.17
CA GLN A 112 15.52 10.11 10.33
C GLN A 112 14.09 10.46 9.94
N LEU A 113 13.15 10.17 10.84
CA LEU A 113 11.73 10.44 10.66
C LEU A 113 11.27 11.36 11.77
N LYS A 114 10.69 12.51 11.41
CA LYS A 114 10.00 13.41 12.33
C LYS A 114 8.51 13.33 12.06
N THR A 115 7.74 12.93 13.07
CA THR A 115 6.29 12.85 12.99
C THR A 115 5.63 14.13 13.49
N GLU A 116 4.50 14.49 12.89
CA GLU A 116 3.67 15.62 13.27
C GLU A 116 2.19 15.21 13.19
N ILE A 117 1.34 15.78 14.04
CA ILE A 117 -0.10 15.51 14.03
C ILE A 117 -0.78 16.70 13.37
N LEU A 118 -1.42 16.47 12.21
CA LEU A 118 -2.28 17.45 11.57
C LEU A 118 -3.73 17.20 11.98
N LYS A 119 -4.51 18.27 12.10
CA LYS A 119 -5.91 18.20 12.50
C LYS A 119 -6.83 18.58 11.36
N ARG A 120 -7.90 17.79 11.20
CA ARG A 120 -9.04 18.12 10.35
C ARG A 120 -10.31 17.91 11.16
N SER A 121 -11.00 19.00 11.48
CA SER A 121 -12.14 19.00 12.40
C SER A 121 -11.76 18.45 13.78
N ILE A 122 -12.35 17.34 14.21
CA ILE A 122 -12.04 16.64 15.47
C ILE A 122 -11.06 15.46 15.27
N TYR A 123 -10.65 15.21 14.03
CA TYR A 123 -9.82 14.06 13.66
C TYR A 123 -8.35 14.47 13.53
N GLU A 124 -7.49 13.55 13.95
CA GLU A 124 -6.05 13.71 13.96
C GLU A 124 -5.43 12.77 12.92
N VAL A 125 -4.49 13.28 12.14
CA VAL A 125 -3.81 12.55 11.07
C VAL A 125 -2.32 12.64 11.30
N ASN A 126 -1.67 11.49 11.43
CA ASN A 126 -0.23 11.40 11.59
C ASN A 126 0.45 11.59 10.23
N VAL A 127 1.25 12.64 10.14
CA VAL A 127 2.12 12.91 9.00
C VAL A 127 3.57 12.87 9.44
N TYR A 128 4.47 12.80 8.47
CA TYR A 128 5.89 12.83 8.74
C TYR A 128 6.67 13.63 7.70
N GLN A 129 7.88 13.99 8.12
CA GLN A 129 8.98 14.43 7.27
C GLN A 129 10.14 13.48 7.49
N SER A 130 10.78 13.04 6.42
CA SER A 130 11.92 12.14 6.47
C SER A 130 13.12 12.74 5.76
N GLU A 131 14.29 12.51 6.33
CA GLU A 131 15.58 12.71 5.67
C GLU A 131 16.24 11.34 5.53
N LEU A 132 16.33 10.87 4.28
CA LEU A 132 16.78 9.53 3.94
C LEU A 132 18.09 9.61 3.15
N THR A 133 19.00 8.70 3.44
CA THR A 133 20.25 8.49 2.71
C THR A 133 20.31 7.03 2.26
N LEU A 134 20.25 6.81 0.96
CA LEU A 134 20.38 5.51 0.34
C LEU A 134 21.80 5.37 -0.21
N LYS A 135 22.50 4.29 0.16
CA LYS A 135 23.86 4.01 -0.31
C LYS A 135 23.96 2.59 -0.86
N GLY A 136 24.87 2.41 -1.81
CA GLY A 136 25.26 1.08 -2.25
C GLY A 136 26.19 1.13 -3.45
N SER A 137 26.20 0.07 -4.25
CA SER A 137 27.04 0.00 -5.43
C SER A 137 26.38 -0.74 -6.59
N PHE A 138 26.73 -0.37 -7.83
CA PHE A 138 26.35 -1.07 -9.06
C PHE A 138 27.56 -1.79 -9.66
N SER A 139 27.35 -3.01 -10.16
CA SER A 139 28.35 -3.76 -10.91
C SER A 139 27.79 -4.32 -12.22
N SER A 140 28.67 -4.50 -13.21
CA SER A 140 28.32 -5.05 -14.51
C SER A 140 28.20 -6.58 -14.54
N GLU A 141 28.24 -7.27 -13.39
CA GLU A 141 28.24 -8.74 -13.35
C GLU A 141 26.95 -9.36 -13.92
N GLU A 142 25.78 -8.78 -13.61
CA GLU A 142 24.51 -9.26 -14.16
C GLU A 142 24.35 -8.95 -15.64
N LEU A 143 24.92 -7.82 -16.09
CA LEU A 143 24.93 -7.48 -17.50
C LEU A 143 25.67 -8.58 -18.28
N LYS A 144 26.78 -9.11 -17.74
CA LYS A 144 27.54 -10.20 -18.37
C LYS A 144 26.76 -11.51 -18.43
N LYS A 145 25.91 -11.78 -17.43
CA LYS A 145 25.03 -12.97 -17.40
C LYS A 145 23.87 -12.87 -18.39
N SER A 146 23.49 -11.64 -18.79
CA SER A 146 22.37 -11.37 -19.70
C SER A 146 22.59 -11.90 -21.14
N ARG A 147 23.81 -12.33 -21.50
CA ARG A 147 24.21 -12.76 -22.86
C ARG A 147 24.02 -11.68 -23.94
N ILE A 148 23.84 -10.43 -23.53
CA ILE A 148 23.77 -9.25 -24.41
C ILE A 148 25.20 -8.73 -24.59
N ASP A 149 25.53 -8.34 -25.82
CA ASP A 149 26.80 -7.69 -26.10
C ASP A 149 26.88 -6.33 -25.40
N MET A 150 27.92 -6.13 -24.60
CA MET A 150 28.20 -4.88 -23.89
C MET A 150 28.36 -3.71 -24.85
N ASP A 151 28.79 -3.95 -26.09
CA ASP A 151 28.97 -2.89 -27.09
C ASP A 151 27.63 -2.39 -27.66
N GLN A 152 26.54 -3.16 -27.50
CA GLN A 152 25.20 -2.76 -27.94
C GLN A 152 24.42 -1.96 -26.88
N LEU A 153 24.86 -2.00 -25.63
CA LEU A 153 24.21 -1.28 -24.53
C LEU A 153 24.55 0.21 -24.58
N GLN A 154 23.52 1.05 -24.50
CA GLN A 154 23.66 2.52 -24.48
C GLN A 154 24.05 3.01 -23.07
N PHE A 155 25.35 2.89 -22.75
CA PHE A 155 25.90 3.39 -21.48
C PHE A 155 25.98 4.92 -21.40
N ASP A 156 26.06 5.61 -22.54
CA ASP A 156 26.11 7.07 -22.64
C ASP A 156 24.80 7.75 -22.27
N ARG A 157 23.68 7.02 -22.38
CA ARG A 157 22.33 7.50 -22.10
C ARG A 157 21.54 6.54 -21.20
N ALA A 158 22.19 5.98 -20.19
CA ALA A 158 21.52 5.12 -19.23
C ALA A 158 20.60 5.96 -18.33
N ALA A 159 19.44 5.40 -17.96
CA ALA A 159 18.55 6.04 -17.00
C ALA A 159 18.76 5.45 -15.61
N ILE A 160 19.07 6.31 -14.64
CA ILE A 160 19.00 5.99 -13.22
C ILE A 160 17.57 6.26 -12.80
N CYS A 161 16.91 5.27 -12.22
CA CYS A 161 15.49 5.30 -11.89
C CYS A 161 15.30 5.05 -10.40
N LEU A 162 14.42 5.81 -9.76
CA LEU A 162 14.03 5.64 -8.36
C LEU A 162 12.51 5.78 -8.25
N ASN A 163 11.82 4.74 -7.79
CA ASN A 163 10.36 4.78 -7.74
C ASN A 163 9.87 5.30 -6.40
N LEU A 164 8.87 6.18 -6.50
CA LEU A 164 8.15 6.78 -5.38
C LEU A 164 6.66 6.66 -5.69
N THR A 165 5.85 6.30 -4.70
CA THR A 165 4.40 6.17 -4.87
C THR A 165 3.72 7.53 -5.03
N ASP A 166 4.23 8.58 -4.39
CA ASP A 166 3.68 9.92 -4.51
C ASP A 166 4.79 10.99 -4.58
N MET A 167 5.01 11.53 -5.78
CA MET A 167 6.04 12.54 -6.04
C MET A 167 5.74 13.89 -5.37
N ARG A 168 4.50 14.15 -4.94
CA ARG A 168 4.16 15.40 -4.22
C ARG A 168 4.85 15.48 -2.87
N GLY A 169 5.24 14.32 -2.32
CA GLY A 169 6.00 14.23 -1.08
C GLY A 169 7.45 14.72 -1.20
N ILE A 170 7.98 14.92 -2.41
CA ILE A 170 9.36 15.38 -2.60
C ILE A 170 9.48 16.83 -2.14
N SER A 171 10.18 17.05 -1.03
CA SER A 171 10.32 18.40 -0.45
C SER A 171 11.51 19.18 -1.00
N GLU A 172 12.53 18.47 -1.51
CA GLU A 172 13.75 19.05 -2.08
C GLU A 172 14.19 18.29 -3.33
N GLN A 173 14.96 18.94 -4.20
CA GLN A 173 15.50 18.30 -5.40
C GLN A 173 16.37 17.10 -5.03
N ILE A 174 16.06 15.95 -5.63
CA ILE A 174 16.80 14.71 -5.38
C ILE A 174 18.00 14.67 -6.31
N SER A 175 19.16 14.30 -5.77
CA SER A 175 20.37 14.05 -6.54
C SER A 175 20.99 12.72 -6.16
N ILE A 176 21.63 12.07 -7.13
CA ILE A 176 22.49 10.91 -6.91
C ILE A 176 23.93 11.31 -7.17
N THR A 177 24.81 10.99 -6.22
CA THR A 177 26.25 10.95 -6.47
C THR A 177 26.60 9.53 -6.87
N LEU A 178 27.15 9.34 -8.06
CA LEU A 178 27.53 8.04 -8.62
C LEU A 178 29.00 8.11 -9.06
N GLY A 179 29.87 7.39 -8.35
CA GLY A 179 31.31 7.62 -8.45
C GLY A 179 31.65 9.07 -8.09
N ASP A 180 32.34 9.77 -9.00
CA ASP A 180 32.73 11.18 -8.84
C ASP A 180 31.73 12.17 -9.47
N SER A 181 30.64 11.67 -10.07
CA SER A 181 29.67 12.48 -10.81
C SER A 181 28.36 12.66 -10.02
N VAL A 182 27.75 13.84 -10.13
CA VAL A 182 26.46 14.15 -9.52
C VAL A 182 25.41 14.31 -10.61
N TYR A 183 24.32 13.55 -10.50
CA TYR A 183 23.18 13.61 -11.40
C TYR A 183 21.95 14.08 -10.64
N ILE A 184 21.20 14.97 -11.26
CA ILE A 184 19.97 15.53 -10.71
C ILE A 184 18.80 14.71 -11.26
N PHE A 185 17.89 14.32 -10.38
CA PHE A 185 16.68 13.62 -10.78
C PHE A 185 15.60 14.58 -11.26
N GLU A 186 14.93 14.17 -12.33
CA GLU A 186 13.73 14.81 -12.87
C GLU A 186 12.48 14.00 -12.47
N PRO A 187 11.37 14.66 -12.10
CA PRO A 187 10.11 13.99 -11.85
C PRO A 187 9.59 13.22 -13.08
N GLY A 188 9.04 12.04 -12.85
CA GLY A 188 8.58 11.13 -13.89
C GLY A 188 9.63 10.08 -14.26
N MET A 189 9.22 9.11 -15.07
CA MET A 189 10.04 7.94 -15.43
C MET A 189 10.36 7.83 -16.93
N ASP A 190 9.80 8.72 -17.77
CA ASP A 190 9.93 8.74 -19.25
C ASP A 190 9.87 7.35 -19.92
N ASN A 191 8.94 6.50 -19.48
CA ASN A 191 8.77 5.10 -19.92
C ASN A 191 10.02 4.21 -19.73
N ARG A 192 10.99 4.61 -18.90
CA ARG A 192 12.21 3.85 -18.56
C ARG A 192 12.13 3.19 -17.18
N GLY A 193 11.02 3.37 -16.48
CA GLY A 193 10.82 2.82 -15.13
C GLY A 193 10.10 1.47 -15.12
N ILE A 194 10.37 0.69 -14.07
CA ILE A 194 9.60 -0.52 -13.71
C ILE A 194 8.16 -0.17 -13.32
N ALA A 195 7.95 1.04 -12.79
CA ALA A 195 6.62 1.59 -12.52
C ALA A 195 6.51 2.98 -13.13
N ASN A 196 5.27 3.46 -13.21
CA ASN A 196 4.93 4.71 -13.90
C ASN A 196 5.22 5.96 -13.06
N THR A 197 5.47 5.82 -11.76
CA THR A 197 5.70 6.93 -10.84
C THR A 197 7.08 6.83 -10.18
N GLY A 198 7.77 7.96 -10.11
CA GLY A 198 9.12 8.04 -9.59
C GLY A 198 9.88 9.18 -10.21
N VAL A 199 11.20 9.14 -10.05
CA VAL A 199 12.12 10.11 -10.60
C VAL A 199 13.21 9.40 -11.39
N HIS A 200 13.72 10.06 -12.43
CA HIS A 200 14.79 9.52 -13.25
C HIS A 200 15.88 10.56 -13.53
N ALA A 201 17.10 10.10 -13.80
CA ALA A 201 18.21 10.92 -14.23
C ALA A 201 18.94 10.21 -15.37
N ILE A 202 19.29 10.94 -16.43
CA ILE A 202 20.11 10.39 -17.51
C ILE A 202 21.59 10.54 -17.13
N ALA A 203 22.31 9.44 -17.17
CA ALA A 203 23.71 9.37 -16.76
C ALA A 203 24.57 8.66 -17.80
N ASN A 204 25.83 9.09 -17.88
CA ASN A 204 26.86 8.38 -18.63
C ASN A 204 27.53 7.37 -17.69
N LEU A 205 27.30 6.09 -17.94
CA LEU A 205 27.75 4.98 -17.12
C LEU A 205 28.86 4.17 -17.79
N TRP A 206 29.69 4.81 -18.60
CA TRP A 206 30.79 4.15 -19.31
C TRP A 206 31.74 3.40 -18.37
N GLU A 207 31.88 3.86 -17.12
CA GLU A 207 32.69 3.19 -16.10
C GLU A 207 32.17 1.80 -15.72
N LEU A 208 30.86 1.52 -15.81
CA LEU A 208 30.33 0.16 -15.61
C LEU A 208 30.81 -0.79 -16.70
N LYS A 209 30.96 -0.32 -17.94
CA LYS A 209 31.49 -1.12 -19.04
C LYS A 209 32.93 -1.57 -18.78
N LEU A 210 33.70 -0.75 -18.06
CA LEU A 210 35.07 -1.07 -17.62
C LEU A 210 35.13 -2.02 -16.42
N ASN A 211 33.99 -2.61 -16.03
CA ASN A 211 33.86 -3.54 -14.91
C ASN A 211 34.29 -2.94 -13.56
N LYS A 212 34.15 -1.62 -13.40
CA LYS A 212 34.33 -0.95 -12.12
C LYS A 212 33.03 -0.98 -11.34
N LYS A 213 33.12 -1.22 -10.03
CA LYS A 213 31.99 -1.00 -9.12
C LYS A 213 31.75 0.49 -8.99
N LEU A 214 30.52 0.94 -9.21
CA LEU A 214 30.12 2.33 -9.05
C LEU A 214 29.38 2.50 -7.73
N PRO A 215 30.02 3.10 -6.70
CA PRO A 215 29.33 3.44 -5.47
C PRO A 215 28.33 4.57 -5.74
N TYR A 216 27.20 4.53 -5.06
CA TYR A 216 26.20 5.57 -5.11
C TYR A 216 25.77 6.07 -3.73
N GLU A 217 25.39 7.33 -3.67
CA GLU A 217 24.73 7.96 -2.52
C GLU A 217 23.58 8.84 -3.03
N ILE A 218 22.37 8.59 -2.53
CA ILE A 218 21.18 9.39 -2.81
C ILE A 218 20.70 9.96 -1.49
N LYS A 219 20.52 11.29 -1.45
CA LYS A 219 19.87 11.98 -0.34
C LYS A 219 18.47 12.40 -0.77
N ILE A 220 17.49 12.02 0.01
CA ILE A 220 16.08 12.26 -0.28
C ILE A 220 15.43 12.88 0.94
N LYS A 221 14.75 14.00 0.75
CA LYS A 221 13.83 14.54 1.76
C LYS A 221 12.41 14.37 1.27
N LEU A 222 11.63 13.59 2.02
CA LEU A 222 10.25 13.28 1.66
C LEU A 222 9.29 13.67 2.79
N LYS A 223 8.07 13.93 2.36
CA LYS A 223 6.89 14.08 3.19
C LYS A 223 5.94 12.95 2.84
N GLY A 224 5.22 12.46 3.83
CA GLY A 224 4.19 11.46 3.65
C GLY A 224 3.27 11.40 4.85
N SER A 225 2.22 10.61 4.72
CA SER A 225 1.28 10.32 5.80
C SER A 225 1.19 8.81 6.03
N GLN A 226 0.73 8.42 7.23
CA GLN A 226 0.40 7.04 7.61
C GLN A 226 1.59 6.05 7.64
N SER A 227 2.28 5.79 6.53
CA SER A 227 3.38 4.84 6.44
C SER A 227 4.51 5.26 5.50
N LEU A 228 5.70 4.74 5.78
CA LEU A 228 6.89 4.83 4.94
C LEU A 228 7.44 3.41 4.76
N ASN A 229 7.37 2.89 3.55
CA ASN A 229 7.77 1.52 3.21
C ASN A 229 8.96 1.54 2.25
N PHE A 230 9.74 0.46 2.27
CA PHE A 230 10.90 0.28 1.39
C PHE A 230 10.82 -1.05 0.69
N ILE A 231 11.06 -1.05 -0.62
CA ILE A 231 11.25 -2.26 -1.42
C ILE A 231 12.75 -2.43 -1.68
N PRO A 232 13.43 -3.37 -1.00
CA PRO A 232 14.85 -3.58 -1.17
C PRO A 232 15.13 -4.24 -2.51
N LEU A 233 15.81 -3.53 -3.42
CA LEU A 233 16.24 -4.06 -4.72
C LEU A 233 17.71 -4.51 -4.75
N GLY A 234 18.33 -4.77 -3.59
CA GLY A 234 19.72 -5.23 -3.53
C GLY A 234 19.86 -6.72 -3.79
N LYS A 235 20.99 -7.13 -4.37
CA LYS A 235 21.43 -8.53 -4.29
C LYS A 235 21.79 -8.83 -2.84
N THR A 236 21.45 -10.02 -2.36
CA THR A 236 21.83 -10.49 -1.02
C THR A 236 23.13 -11.26 -1.10
#